data_AF-A0A7C5ZSG2-F1
#
_entry.id   AF-A0A7C5ZSG2-F1
#
_cell.length_a   1.000
_cell.length_b   1.000
_cell.length_c   1.000
_cell.angle_alpha   90.00
_cell.angle_beta   90.00
_cell.angle_gamma   90.00
#
_symmetry.space_group_name_H-M   'P 1'
#
loop_
_entity.id
_entity.type
_entity.pdbx_description
1 polymer ?
#
loop_
_entity_poly.entity_id
_entity_poly.type
_entity_poly.pdbx_seq_one_letter_code
_entity_poly.pdbx_strand_id
1 'polypeptide(L)' 'MRCEVCGRKIHGKPVKAMIEGAILTVCSECSRYGTIALDE' A
#
# COMPACT_ATOMS: atom_id res chain seq x y z
N MET A 1 -1.42 -11.60 -3.85
CA MET A 1 -1.51 -10.34 -3.09
C MET A 1 -2.15 -9.27 -3.97
N ARG A 2 -3.22 -8.62 -3.48
CA ARG A 2 -3.96 -7.56 -4.18
C ARG A 2 -3.82 -6.26 -3.40
N CYS A 3 -3.87 -5.14 -4.10
CA CYS A 3 -3.88 -3.81 -3.48
C CYS A 3 -5.20 -3.59 -2.76
N GLU A 4 -5.15 -3.25 -1.48
CA GLU A 4 -6.35 -2.98 -0.67
C GLU A 4 -7.07 -1.70 -1.08
N VAL A 5 -6.40 -0.80 -1.83
CA VAL A 5 -6.99 0.45 -2.34
C VAL A 5 -7.64 0.27 -3.71
N CYS A 6 -6.93 -0.27 -4.71
CA CYS A 6 -7.43 -0.36 -6.08
C CYS A 6 -7.91 -1.76 -6.50
N GLY A 7 -7.77 -2.77 -5.64
CA GLY A 7 -8.17 -4.16 -5.90
C GLY A 7 -7.31 -4.93 -6.91
N ARG A 8 -6.42 -4.25 -7.65
CA ARG A 8 -5.55 -4.88 -8.67
C ARG A 8 -4.52 -5.81 -8.02
N LYS A 9 -4.09 -6.84 -8.76
CA LYS A 9 -2.97 -7.69 -8.33
C LYS A 9 -1.71 -6.82 -8.23
N ILE A 10 -0.98 -6.93 -7.13
CA ILE A 10 0.30 -6.24 -6.99
C ILE A 10 1.35 -7.03 -7.77
N HIS A 11 1.98 -6.38 -8.73
CA HIS A 11 3.11 -6.92 -9.47
C HIS A 11 4.39 -6.29 -8.87
N GLY A 12 5.15 -7.09 -8.12
CA GLY A 12 6.35 -6.64 -7.39
C GLY A 12 6.18 -6.67 -5.88
N LYS A 13 7.02 -5.90 -5.17
CA LYS A 13 6.97 -5.83 -3.70
C LYS A 13 5.74 -5.05 -3.25
N PRO A 14 5.00 -5.54 -2.24
CA PRO A 14 3.97 -4.73 -1.60
C PRO A 14 4.59 -3.52 -0.93
N VAL A 15 3.81 -2.47 -0.80
CA VAL A 15 4.14 -1.32 0.03
C VAL A 15 3.16 -1.28 1.19
N LYS A 16 3.69 -1.19 2.41
CA LYS A 16 2.90 -0.86 3.59
C LYS A 16 2.75 0.66 3.63
N ALA A 17 1.53 1.16 3.57
CA ALA A 17 1.25 2.60 3.63
C ALA A 17 0.17 2.89 4.67
N MET A 18 0.36 3.94 5.46
CA MET A 18 -0.67 4.48 6.33
C MET A 18 -1.59 5.39 5.50
N ILE A 19 -2.83 4.95 5.30
CA ILE A 19 -3.87 5.68 4.58
C ILE A 19 -5.06 5.81 5.54
N GLU A 20 -5.49 7.04 5.82
CA GLU A 20 -6.60 7.34 6.75
C GLU A 20 -6.48 6.67 8.13
N GLY A 21 -5.25 6.59 8.67
CA GLY A 21 -4.97 6.00 9.98
C GLY A 21 -4.92 4.47 10.01
N ALA A 22 -5.10 3.80 8.86
CA ALA A 22 -4.95 2.36 8.73
C ALA A 22 -3.68 2.00 7.94
N ILE A 23 -2.96 0.96 8.39
CA ILE A 23 -1.83 0.40 7.65
C ILE A 23 -2.37 -0.59 6.62
N LEU A 24 -2.27 -0.22 5.33
CA LEU A 24 -2.74 -1.02 4.20
C LEU A 24 -1.58 -1.58 3.38
N THR A 25 -1.82 -2.72 2.76
CA THR A 25 -0.93 -3.34 1.78
C THR A 25 -1.34 -2.92 0.38
N VAL A 26 -0.53 -2.06 -0.23
CA VAL A 26 -0.89 -1.39 -1.48
C VAL A 26 0.17 -1.59 -2.56
N CYS A 27 -0.22 -1.35 -3.82
CA CYS A 27 0.75 -1.25 -4.92
C CYS A 27 1.53 0.07 -4.83
N SER A 28 2.67 0.14 -5.52
CA SER A 28 3.50 1.35 -5.59
C SER A 28 2.76 2.59 -6.14
N GLU A 29 1.68 2.40 -6.91
CA GLU A 29 0.88 3.53 -7.41
C GLU A 29 -0.05 4.07 -6.31
N CYS A 30 -0.65 3.18 -5.51
CA CYS A 30 -1.56 3.57 -4.44
C CYS A 30 -0.84 4.00 -3.16
N SER A 31 0.45 3.65 -2.99
CA SER A 31 1.23 4.08 -1.83
C SER A 31 1.40 5.60 -1.75
N ARG A 32 1.21 6.33 -2.87
CA ARG A 32 1.25 7.80 -2.90
C ARG A 32 0.07 8.49 -2.20
N TYR A 33 -1.01 7.75 -1.90
CA TYR A 33 -2.20 8.28 -1.21
C TYR A 33 -2.04 8.32 0.31
N GLY A 34 -0.90 7.88 0.83
CA GLY A 34 -0.60 7.90 2.25
C GLY A 34 0.89 8.03 2.51
N THR A 35 1.28 7.77 3.76
CA THR A 35 2.68 7.79 4.17
C THR A 35 3.23 6.37 4.13
N ILE A 36 4.42 6.18 3.58
CA ILE A 36 5.09 4.88 3.59
C ILE A 36 5.38 4.50 5.04
N ALA A 37 4.77 3.39 5.49
CA ALA A 37 5.09 2.80 6.77
C ALA A 37 6.34 1.94 6.54
N LEU A 38 7.51 2.53 6.82
CA LEU A 38 8.74 1.75 6.94
C LEU A 38 8.60 0.90 8.20
N ASP A 39 8.62 -0.42 8.03
CA ASP A 39 8.79 -1.35 9.14
C ASP A 39 10.22 -1.11 9.67
N GLU A 40 10.34 -0.60 10.89
CA GLU A 40 11.63 -0.37 11.58
C GLU A 40 12.32 -1.67 11.96
#